data_AF-A0A6M8SMF5-F1
#
_entry.id   AF-A0A6M8SMF5-F1
#
_cell.length_a   1.000
_cell.length_b   1.000
_cell.length_c   1.000
_cell.angle_alpha   90.00
_cell.angle_beta   90.00
_cell.angle_gamma   90.00
#
_symmetry.space_group_name_H-M   'P 1'
#
loop_
_entity.id
_entity.type
_entity.pdbx_description
1 polymer ?
#
loop_
_entity_poly.entity_id
_entity_poly.type
_entity_poly.pdbx_seq_one_letter_code
_entity_poly.pdbx_strand_id
1 'polypeptide(L)'
;MLTPNINTDIPAYGVDDLTEQSWQWLHAVGQLAAQELAAMPKGTLALLEAQDRVYWVALIHDEYYLATATIFDGEINIEHGALLRDLYGFSIEELNFMREGLTDWLTAQTTLKIAEPRQLQRWSELPVHSVSDDFHS
;
A
#
# COMPACT_ATOMS: atom_id res chain seq x y z
N MET A 1 13.80 11.47 18.10
CA MET A 1 13.14 11.15 16.82
C MET A 1 11.74 10.71 17.18
N LEU A 2 10.70 11.33 16.59
CA LEU A 2 9.32 10.87 16.76
C LEU A 2 9.16 9.63 15.86
N THR A 3 8.70 8.52 16.42
CA THR A 3 8.34 7.34 15.63
C THR A 3 7.14 7.72 14.76
N PRO A 4 7.18 7.49 13.43
CA PRO A 4 6.04 7.77 12.57
C PRO A 4 4.84 6.94 13.04
N ASN A 5 3.67 7.58 13.16
CA ASN A 5 2.43 6.90 13.53
C ASN A 5 1.90 6.14 12.31
N ILE A 6 2.35 4.90 12.12
CA ILE A 6 1.91 4.05 11.02
C ILE A 6 0.49 3.55 11.33
N ASN A 7 -0.43 3.70 10.38
CA ASN A 7 -1.77 3.14 10.53
C ASN A 7 -1.66 1.61 10.57
N THR A 8 -2.26 1.03 11.63
CA THR A 8 -2.25 -0.42 11.85
C THR A 8 -3.62 -1.06 11.60
N ASP A 9 -4.58 -0.30 11.09
CA ASP A 9 -5.92 -0.83 10.85
C ASP A 9 -5.88 -1.86 9.73
N ILE A 10 -6.49 -3.01 9.99
CA ILE A 10 -6.71 -4.05 9.00
C ILE A 10 -8.24 -4.15 8.84
N PRO A 11 -8.79 -3.80 7.67
CA PRO A 11 -10.22 -3.95 7.40
C PRO A 11 -10.65 -5.41 7.51
N ALA A 12 -11.91 -5.63 7.91
CA ALA A 12 -12.52 -6.94 7.71
C ALA A 12 -12.94 -7.07 6.25
N TYR A 13 -12.33 -8.00 5.52
CA TYR A 13 -12.55 -8.12 4.08
C TYR A 13 -13.80 -8.94 3.72
N GLY A 14 -14.43 -9.59 4.71
CA GLY A 14 -15.67 -10.35 4.52
C GLY A 14 -15.47 -11.63 3.69
N VAL A 15 -14.30 -12.24 3.80
CA VAL A 15 -13.86 -13.42 3.05
C VAL A 15 -13.73 -14.65 3.98
N ASP A 16 -13.39 -15.81 3.41
CA ASP A 16 -13.09 -17.00 4.20
C ASP A 16 -11.83 -16.80 5.07
N ASP A 17 -11.69 -17.63 6.11
CA ASP A 17 -10.63 -17.50 7.11
C ASP A 17 -9.21 -17.51 6.51
N LEU A 18 -8.97 -18.28 5.44
CA LEU A 18 -7.65 -18.38 4.84
C LEU A 18 -7.32 -17.10 4.05
N THR A 19 -8.27 -16.60 3.27
CA THR A 19 -8.11 -15.33 2.55
C THR A 19 -7.96 -14.15 3.50
N GLU A 20 -8.72 -14.14 4.61
CA GLU A 20 -8.62 -13.11 5.65
C GLU A 20 -7.23 -13.14 6.33
N GLN A 21 -6.72 -14.33 6.65
CA GLN A 21 -5.36 -14.50 7.18
C GLN A 21 -4.29 -14.00 6.20
N SER A 22 -4.44 -14.29 4.89
CA SER A 22 -3.52 -13.78 3.86
C SER A 22 -3.52 -12.26 3.79
N TRP A 23 -4.68 -11.61 3.91
CA TRP A 23 -4.77 -10.15 4.03
C TRP A 23 -4.05 -9.63 5.27
N GLN A 24 -4.27 -10.24 6.43
CA GLN A 24 -3.62 -9.84 7.68
C GLN A 24 -2.09 -9.92 7.59
N TRP A 25 -1.54 -10.95 6.94
CA TRP A 25 -0.10 -11.06 6.71
C TRP A 25 0.43 -10.01 5.74
N LEU A 26 -0.28 -9.74 4.65
CA LEU A 26 0.09 -8.67 3.72
C LEU A 26 0.13 -7.32 4.44
N HIS A 27 -0.87 -7.03 5.27
CA HIS A 27 -0.93 -5.82 6.09
C HIS A 27 0.21 -5.71 7.09
N ALA A 28 0.54 -6.79 7.80
CA ALA A 28 1.65 -6.80 8.74
C ALA A 28 2.98 -6.46 8.06
N VAL A 29 3.26 -7.06 6.89
CA VAL A 29 4.46 -6.73 6.10
C VAL A 29 4.38 -5.30 5.54
N GLY A 30 3.19 -4.87 5.10
CA GLY A 30 2.95 -3.52 4.62
C GLY A 30 3.22 -2.44 5.68
N GLN A 31 2.87 -2.69 6.94
CA GLN A 31 3.14 -1.78 8.07
C GLN A 31 4.64 -1.63 8.31
N LEU A 32 5.42 -2.72 8.23
CA LEU A 32 6.87 -2.67 8.32
C LEU A 32 7.46 -1.86 7.14
N ALA A 33 6.97 -2.09 5.93
CA ALA A 33 7.42 -1.35 4.75
C ALA A 33 7.10 0.15 4.87
N ALA A 34 5.91 0.50 5.39
CA ALA A 34 5.53 1.89 5.65
C ALA A 34 6.45 2.54 6.69
N GLN A 35 6.81 1.82 7.75
CA GLN A 35 7.74 2.29 8.77
C GLN A 35 9.12 2.61 8.20
N GLU A 36 9.68 1.71 7.39
CA GLU A 36 10.97 1.92 6.72
C GLU A 36 10.90 3.10 5.74
N LEU A 37 9.88 3.16 4.88
CA LEU A 37 9.70 4.26 3.93
C LEU A 37 9.48 5.61 4.63
N ALA A 38 8.80 5.64 5.78
CA ALA A 38 8.57 6.87 6.54
C ALA A 38 9.86 7.44 7.15
N ALA A 39 10.86 6.58 7.41
CA ALA A 39 12.20 7.00 7.84
C ALA A 39 13.08 7.49 6.67
N MET A 40 12.70 7.20 5.42
CA MET A 40 13.43 7.61 4.23
C MET A 40 13.10 9.07 3.83
N PRO A 41 13.94 9.71 2.99
CA PRO A 41 13.66 11.06 2.52
C PRO A 41 12.31 11.14 1.78
N LYS A 42 11.62 12.29 1.90
CA LYS A 42 10.37 12.55 1.17
C LYS A 42 10.51 12.32 -0.34
N GLY A 43 9.49 11.75 -0.96
CA GLY A 43 9.47 11.42 -2.39
C GLY A 43 10.08 10.07 -2.74
N THR A 44 10.43 9.25 -1.74
CA THR A 44 10.94 7.90 -1.94
C THR A 44 9.79 6.92 -2.17
N LEU A 45 9.95 6.08 -3.19
CA LEU A 45 9.09 4.95 -3.53
C LEU A 45 9.86 3.65 -3.32
N ALA A 46 9.22 2.64 -2.74
CA ALA A 46 9.68 1.26 -2.86
C ALA A 46 9.40 0.78 -4.28
N LEU A 47 10.42 0.22 -4.95
CA LEU A 47 10.31 -0.32 -6.29
C LEU A 47 10.38 -1.84 -6.24
N LEU A 48 9.30 -2.50 -6.68
CA LEU A 48 9.21 -3.95 -6.80
C LEU A 48 9.07 -4.30 -8.29
N GLU A 49 10.21 -4.38 -8.98
CA GLU A 49 10.26 -4.61 -10.44
C GLU A 49 9.57 -5.90 -10.86
N ALA A 50 9.75 -6.99 -10.10
CA ALA A 50 9.12 -8.27 -10.40
C ALA A 50 7.58 -8.24 -10.36
N GLN A 51 6.99 -7.23 -9.73
CA GLN A 51 5.54 -7.07 -9.60
C GLN A 51 4.99 -5.93 -10.45
N ASP A 52 5.86 -5.24 -11.20
CA ASP A 52 5.52 -3.99 -11.87
C ASP A 52 4.74 -3.05 -10.93
N ARG A 53 5.29 -2.82 -9.73
CA ARG A 53 4.57 -2.10 -8.67
C ARG A 53 5.50 -1.22 -7.86
N VAL A 54 4.95 -0.11 -7.40
CA VAL A 54 5.59 0.74 -6.39
C VAL A 54 4.72 0.87 -5.15
N TYR A 55 5.38 1.19 -4.03
CA TYR A 55 4.73 1.56 -2.79
C TYR A 55 5.30 2.86 -2.24
N TRP A 56 4.48 3.63 -1.54
CA TRP A 56 4.90 4.86 -0.85
C TRP A 56 4.06 5.10 0.39
N VAL A 57 4.46 6.10 1.17
CA VAL A 57 3.73 6.50 2.36
C VAL A 57 2.92 7.77 2.10
N ALA A 58 1.61 7.69 2.31
CA ALA A 58 0.70 8.83 2.36
C ALA A 58 0.49 9.25 3.83
N LEU A 59 0.40 10.55 4.09
CA LEU A 59 0.11 11.10 5.43
C LEU A 59 -1.33 11.64 5.43
N ILE A 60 -2.20 11.02 6.22
CA ILE A 60 -3.63 11.36 6.33
C ILE A 60 -3.94 11.50 7.82
N HIS A 61 -4.43 12.67 8.26
CA HIS A 61 -4.75 12.94 9.67
C HIS A 61 -3.64 12.54 10.68
N ASP A 62 -2.39 12.92 10.40
CA ASP A 62 -1.20 12.59 11.20
C ASP A 62 -0.83 11.09 11.29
N GLU A 63 -1.49 10.26 10.48
CA GLU A 63 -1.19 8.84 10.32
C GLU A 63 -0.60 8.53 8.95
N TYR A 64 0.37 7.62 8.94
CA TYR A 64 1.05 7.16 7.74
C TYR A 64 0.41 5.89 7.22
N TYR A 65 -0.01 5.92 5.96
CA TYR A 65 -0.64 4.81 5.25
C TYR A 65 0.26 4.33 4.12
N LEU A 66 0.34 3.01 3.94
CA LEU A 66 0.97 2.45 2.75
C LEU A 66 0.03 2.59 1.56
N ALA A 67 0.52 3.20 0.50
CA ALA A 67 -0.16 3.32 -0.78
C ALA A 67 0.61 2.57 -1.87
N THR A 68 -0.08 2.19 -2.93
CA THR A 68 0.50 1.45 -4.06
C THR A 68 -0.09 1.86 -5.40
N ALA A 69 0.69 1.69 -6.46
CA ALA A 69 0.28 1.81 -7.84
C ALA A 69 1.06 0.82 -8.70
N THR A 70 0.46 0.37 -9.80
CA THR A 70 1.14 -0.43 -10.81
C THR A 70 2.02 0.46 -11.70
N ILE A 71 3.07 -0.16 -12.24
CA ILE A 71 3.92 0.35 -13.28
C ILE A 71 3.38 -0.22 -14.59
N PHE A 72 3.10 0.63 -15.56
CA PHE A 72 2.62 0.20 -16.86
C PHE A 72 3.46 0.91 -17.93
N ASP A 73 4.05 0.14 -18.84
CA ASP A 73 4.96 0.66 -19.88
C ASP A 73 6.09 1.56 -19.32
N GLY A 74 6.58 1.22 -18.12
CA GLY A 74 7.63 1.98 -17.43
C GLY A 74 7.14 3.26 -16.73
N GLU A 75 5.85 3.55 -16.77
CA GLU A 75 5.23 4.72 -16.14
C GLU A 75 4.51 4.35 -14.85
N ILE A 76 4.68 5.19 -13.83
CA ILE A 76 4.00 5.03 -12.53
C ILE A 76 2.76 5.91 -12.54
N ASN A 77 1.59 5.27 -12.60
CA ASN A 77 0.30 5.96 -12.56
C ASN A 77 -0.11 6.30 -11.12
N ILE A 78 0.61 7.26 -10.51
CA ILE A 78 0.35 7.70 -9.11
C ILE A 78 -1.11 8.15 -8.93
N GLU A 79 -1.71 8.76 -9.96
CA GLU A 79 -3.12 9.18 -10.01
C GLU A 79 -4.14 8.03 -9.98
N HIS A 80 -3.72 6.80 -10.26
CA HIS A 80 -4.52 5.58 -10.11
C HIS A 80 -4.12 4.75 -8.89
N GLY A 81 -3.24 5.31 -8.04
CA GLY A 81 -2.86 4.70 -6.79
C GLY A 81 -4.01 4.49 -5.81
N ALA A 82 -3.85 3.52 -4.92
CA ALA A 82 -4.78 3.19 -3.84
C ALA A 82 -4.02 2.98 -2.52
N LEU A 83 -4.70 3.16 -1.38
CA LEU A 83 -4.16 2.71 -0.10
C LEU A 83 -4.20 1.17 -0.07
N LEU A 84 -3.21 0.53 0.56
CA LEU A 84 -3.16 -0.93 0.69
C LEU A 84 -4.44 -1.47 1.36
N ARG A 85 -4.93 -0.75 2.39
CA ARG A 85 -6.19 -1.07 3.08
C ARG A 85 -7.42 -1.02 2.18
N ASP A 86 -7.37 -0.22 1.12
CA ASP A 86 -8.50 -0.04 0.22
C ASP A 86 -8.49 -1.03 -0.96
N LEU A 87 -7.49 -1.91 -1.04
CA LEU A 87 -7.45 -2.98 -2.03
C LEU A 87 -8.43 -4.10 -1.67
N TYR A 88 -9.09 -4.67 -2.67
CA TYR A 88 -10.03 -5.77 -2.52
C TYR A 88 -10.04 -6.68 -3.75
N GLY A 89 -10.63 -7.86 -3.62
CA GLY A 89 -10.84 -8.78 -4.75
C GLY A 89 -9.59 -9.55 -5.20
N PHE A 90 -8.54 -9.57 -4.40
CA PHE A 90 -7.32 -10.33 -4.68
C PHE A 90 -7.44 -11.78 -4.18
N SER A 91 -6.90 -12.72 -4.95
CA SER A 91 -6.78 -14.12 -4.55
C SER A 91 -5.67 -14.31 -3.51
N ILE A 92 -5.68 -15.45 -2.81
CA ILE A 92 -4.60 -15.82 -1.86
C ILE A 92 -3.23 -15.81 -2.54
N GLU A 93 -3.13 -16.28 -3.79
CA GLU A 93 -1.87 -16.29 -4.55
C GLU A 93 -1.38 -14.85 -4.81
N GLU A 94 -2.27 -13.94 -5.19
CA GLU A 94 -1.92 -12.55 -5.44
C GLU A 94 -1.49 -11.84 -4.14
N LEU A 95 -2.20 -12.10 -3.04
CA LEU A 95 -1.84 -11.58 -1.71
C LEU A 95 -0.46 -12.08 -1.27
N ASN A 96 -0.20 -13.38 -1.46
CA ASN A 96 1.10 -13.96 -1.15
C ASN A 96 2.20 -13.40 -2.03
N PHE A 97 1.94 -13.23 -3.34
CA PHE A 97 2.88 -12.62 -4.26
C PHE A 97 3.23 -11.20 -3.80
N MET A 98 2.24 -10.35 -3.53
CA MET A 98 2.44 -8.98 -3.02
C MET A 98 3.25 -8.96 -1.71
N ARG A 99 2.90 -9.85 -0.76
CA ARG A 99 3.60 -9.99 0.53
C ARG A 99 5.06 -10.38 0.33
N GLU A 100 5.36 -11.34 -0.53
CA GLU A 100 6.72 -11.80 -0.82
C GLU A 100 7.57 -10.67 -1.40
N GLY A 101 7.07 -9.93 -2.39
CA GLY A 101 7.84 -8.83 -2.94
C GLY A 101 8.08 -7.68 -1.95
N LEU A 102 7.14 -7.38 -1.05
CA LEU A 102 7.39 -6.43 0.04
C LEU A 102 8.41 -6.95 1.04
N THR A 103 8.41 -8.26 1.31
CA THR A 103 9.40 -8.92 2.18
C THR A 103 10.80 -8.86 1.57
N ASP A 104 10.92 -9.13 0.27
CA ASP A 104 12.16 -9.03 -0.47
C ASP A 104 12.65 -7.58 -0.51
N TRP A 105 11.73 -6.64 -0.74
CA TRP A 105 12.03 -5.22 -0.69
C TRP A 105 12.53 -4.76 0.68
N LEU A 106 11.94 -5.23 1.79
CA LEU A 106 12.43 -4.91 3.14
C LEU A 106 13.90 -5.32 3.37
N THR A 107 14.38 -6.32 2.62
CA THR A 107 15.77 -6.78 2.69
C THR A 107 16.69 -5.99 1.77
N ALA A 108 16.27 -5.73 0.53
CA ALA A 108 17.12 -5.10 -0.49
C ALA A 108 17.00 -3.56 -0.55
N GLN A 109 15.86 -3.03 -0.12
CA GLN A 109 15.46 -1.62 -0.13
C GLN A 109 15.72 -0.93 -1.48
N THR A 110 15.30 -1.56 -2.57
CA THR A 110 15.36 -0.97 -3.92
C THR A 110 14.37 0.19 -4.03
N THR A 111 14.85 1.41 -4.27
CA THR A 111 14.00 2.61 -4.25
C THR A 111 14.06 3.42 -5.53
N LEU A 112 12.96 4.13 -5.82
CA LEU A 112 12.92 5.21 -6.80
C LEU A 112 12.64 6.55 -6.08
N LYS A 113 13.12 7.65 -6.65
CA LYS A 113 12.77 9.00 -6.19
C LYS A 113 11.99 9.75 -7.25
N ILE A 114 10.88 10.36 -6.84
CA ILE A 114 10.12 11.24 -7.72
C ILE A 114 10.56 12.70 -7.55
N ALA A 115 10.46 13.47 -8.63
CA ALA A 115 10.85 14.88 -8.66
C ALA A 115 9.92 15.77 -7.82
N GLU A 116 8.63 15.43 -7.73
CA GLU A 116 7.62 16.21 -7.01
C GLU A 116 6.97 15.40 -5.86
N PRO A 117 7.59 15.34 -4.65
CA PRO A 117 7.08 14.55 -3.53
C PRO A 117 5.63 14.82 -3.12
N ARG A 118 5.12 16.02 -3.41
CA ARG A 118 3.71 16.41 -3.16
C ARG A 118 2.71 15.53 -3.89
N GLN A 119 3.08 14.93 -5.02
CA GLN A 119 2.21 14.04 -5.79
C GLN A 119 1.87 12.76 -5.02
N LEU A 120 2.66 12.39 -4.01
CA LEU A 120 2.41 11.23 -3.14
C LEU A 120 1.34 11.49 -2.09
N GLN A 121 1.05 12.76 -1.79
CA GLN A 121 0.06 13.18 -0.79
C GLN A 121 -1.30 13.43 -1.44
N ARG A 122 -1.88 12.37 -1.99
CA ARG A 122 -3.12 12.44 -2.78
C ARG A 122 -4.37 12.61 -1.94
N TRP A 123 -4.36 12.06 -0.74
CA TRP A 123 -5.52 11.99 0.14
C TRP A 123 -5.32 12.93 1.31
N SER A 124 -6.27 13.87 1.47
CA SER A 124 -6.38 14.67 2.70
C SER A 124 -7.21 13.97 3.77
N GLU A 125 -8.10 13.07 3.36
CA GLU A 125 -9.01 12.29 4.19
C GLU A 125 -9.01 10.83 3.70
N LEU A 126 -9.41 9.90 4.56
CA LEU A 126 -9.55 8.50 4.18
C LEU A 126 -10.63 8.37 3.08
N PRO A 127 -10.35 7.64 1.98
CA PRO A 127 -11.36 7.33 0.98
C PRO A 127 -12.58 6.66 1.64
N VAL A 128 -13.75 7.22 1.40
CA VAL A 128 -14.99 6.61 1.86
C VAL A 128 -15.28 5.42 0.96
N HIS A 129 -15.32 4.21 1.52
CA HIS A 129 -15.94 3.07 0.84
C HIS A 129 -17.43 3.37 0.71
N SER A 130 -17.87 3.82 -0.46
CA SER A 130 -19.25 3.61 -0.86
C SER A 130 -19.40 2.10 -1.02
N VAL A 131 -19.88 1.44 0.03
CA VAL A 131 -20.49 0.12 -0.12
C VAL A 131 -21.60 0.34 -1.14
N SER A 132 -21.37 -0.05 -2.38
CA SER A 132 -22.42 -0.09 -3.37
C SER A 132 -23.38 -1.16 -2.88
N ASP A 133 -24.45 -0.73 -2.20
CA ASP A 133 -25.68 -1.48 -1.97
C ASP A 133 -26.39 -1.77 -3.30
N ASP A 134 -25.66 -2.31 -4.29
CA ASP A 134 -26.23 -2.87 -5.51
C ASP A 134 -26.62 -4.32 -5.26
N PHE A 135 -27.42 -4.53 -4.21
CA PHE A 135 -28.30 -5.68 -4.06
C PHE A 135 -29.72 -5.25 -4.38
N HIS A 136 -30.00 -4.85 -5.62
CA HIS A 136 -31.37 -4.84 -6.15
C HIS A 136 -31.38 -4.95 -7.67
N SER A 137 -31.65 -6.16 -8.19
CA SER A 137 -32.82 -6.48 -9.03
C SER A 137 -32.85 -7.98 -9.34
#